data_AF-A0A818XNC0-F1
#
_entry.id   AF-A0A818XNC0-F1
#
_cell.length_a   1.000
_cell.length_b   1.000
_cell.length_c   1.000
_cell.angle_alpha   90.00
_cell.angle_beta   90.00
_cell.angle_gamma   90.00
#
_symmetry.space_group_name_H-M   'P 1'
#
loop_
_entity.id
_entity.type
_entity.pdbx_description
1 polymer ?
#
loop_
_entity_poly.entity_id
_entity_poly.type
_entity_poly.pdbx_seq_one_letter_code
_entity_poly.pdbx_strand_id
1 'polypeptide(L)'
;MVSFDIVSLYTNIPLAETIQIILDHIYKDRTPPTTIPRDDMKKLLEFATQDSHFLFNGKIYDQKDGVSMGSPLAPLLAEIFLQDFEKKHLSSFKEKGIVYWKRYVDDTFVLLDPKVSAKDIAAQLSQCHPSLKFTCEEKYTTINKDLSKEGSSQKKFSHKNQYIADKKISTEEKKSTPRIALSFLDVLVERQPGHRL
;
A
#
# COMPACT_ATOMS: atom_id res chain seq x y z
N MET A 1 13.02 -0.87 -15.31
CA MET A 1 12.73 -0.39 -13.94
C MET A 1 11.27 -0.67 -13.65
N VAL A 2 10.94 -1.07 -12.44
CA VAL A 2 9.57 -1.47 -12.06
C VAL A 2 9.18 -0.78 -10.76
N SER A 3 7.95 -0.28 -10.69
CA SER A 3 7.26 0.05 -9.45
C SER A 3 6.33 -1.09 -9.10
N PHE A 4 6.36 -1.56 -7.86
CA PHE A 4 5.30 -2.38 -7.29
C PHE A 4 4.45 -1.54 -6.34
N ASP A 5 3.14 -1.61 -6.51
CA ASP A 5 2.19 -0.88 -5.66
C ASP A 5 1.33 -1.87 -4.89
N ILE A 6 1.02 -1.53 -3.64
CA ILE A 6 0.20 -2.39 -2.78
C ILE A 6 -1.25 -1.97 -2.90
N VAL A 7 -2.11 -2.92 -3.26
CA VAL A 7 -3.54 -2.67 -3.42
C VAL A 7 -4.15 -2.39 -2.04
N SER A 8 -4.75 -1.21 -1.89
CA SER A 8 -5.52 -0.84 -0.71
C SER A 8 -4.75 -1.04 0.60
N LEU A 9 -3.49 -0.58 0.67
CA LEU A 9 -2.59 -0.87 1.79
C LEU A 9 -3.24 -0.63 3.15
N TYR A 10 -3.69 0.59 3.43
CA TYR A 10 -4.16 0.94 4.78
C TYR A 10 -5.32 0.06 5.26
N THR A 11 -6.28 -0.24 4.38
CA THR A 11 -7.44 -1.07 4.72
C THR A 11 -7.12 -2.56 4.77
N ASN A 12 -5.92 -2.97 4.35
CA ASN A 12 -5.46 -4.36 4.32
C ASN A 12 -4.32 -4.64 5.32
N ILE A 13 -3.93 -3.69 6.16
CA ILE A 13 -2.92 -3.95 7.20
C ILE A 13 -3.53 -4.89 8.26
N PRO A 14 -2.92 -6.06 8.52
CA PRO A 14 -3.37 -6.94 9.58
C PRO A 14 -3.06 -6.31 10.94
N LEU A 15 -4.05 -5.65 11.55
CA LEU A 15 -3.85 -4.88 12.78
C LEU A 15 -3.31 -5.74 13.93
N ALA A 16 -3.91 -6.91 14.15
CA ALA A 16 -3.51 -7.80 15.24
C ALA A 16 -2.04 -8.25 15.11
N GLU A 17 -1.59 -8.57 13.89
CA GLU A 17 -0.21 -8.95 13.61
C GLU A 17 0.73 -7.75 13.81
N THR A 18 0.37 -6.59 13.25
CA THR A 18 1.13 -5.35 13.40
C THR A 18 1.33 -4.98 14.87
N ILE A 19 0.30 -5.12 15.71
CA ILE A 19 0.39 -4.89 17.16
C ILE A 19 1.38 -5.87 17.80
N GLN A 20 1.37 -7.16 17.44
CA GLN A 20 2.36 -8.11 17.95
C GLN A 20 3.78 -7.73 17.52
N ILE A 21 3.98 -7.35 16.25
CA ILE A 21 5.29 -6.89 15.75
C ILE A 21 5.78 -5.67 16.57
N ILE A 22 4.90 -4.72 16.89
CA ILE A 22 5.24 -3.55 17.71
C ILE A 22 5.65 -3.98 19.12
N LEU A 23 4.86 -4.84 19.76
CA LEU A 23 5.15 -5.32 21.11
C LEU A 23 6.48 -6.06 21.14
N ASP A 24 6.74 -6.90 20.15
CA ASP A 24 8.00 -7.64 20.09
C ASP A 24 9.17 -6.67 19.90
N HIS A 25 9.07 -5.64 19.05
CA HIS A 25 10.14 -4.64 18.92
C HIS A 25 10.33 -3.77 20.18
N ILE A 26 9.26 -3.47 20.94
CA ILE A 26 9.36 -2.65 22.16
C ILE A 26 9.94 -3.46 23.31
N TYR A 27 9.54 -4.72 23.48
CA TYR A 27 9.84 -5.50 24.69
C TYR A 27 10.96 -6.52 24.50
N LYS A 28 11.36 -6.84 23.27
CA LYS A 28 12.51 -7.72 23.01
C LYS A 28 13.81 -7.01 23.37
N ASP A 29 14.63 -7.69 24.18
CA ASP A 29 16.00 -7.30 24.53
C ASP A 29 16.16 -5.91 25.18
N ARG A 30 15.12 -5.36 25.83
CA ARG A 30 15.21 -4.07 26.54
C ARG A 30 15.64 -4.19 27.99
N THR A 31 16.73 -3.49 28.30
CA THR A 31 17.21 -3.23 29.67
C THR A 31 17.51 -1.73 29.82
N PRO A 32 16.84 -0.99 30.72
CA PRO A 32 15.80 -1.45 31.64
C PRO A 32 14.46 -1.75 30.94
N PRO A 33 13.59 -2.55 31.56
CA PRO A 33 12.24 -2.79 31.05
C PRO A 33 11.46 -1.47 30.95
N THR A 34 10.54 -1.40 29.99
CA THR A 34 9.66 -0.23 29.84
C THR A 34 8.75 -0.06 31.05
N THR A 35 8.38 1.19 31.34
CA THR A 35 7.50 1.54 32.46
C THR A 35 6.10 0.93 32.34
N ILE A 36 5.62 0.74 31.11
CA ILE A 36 4.31 0.14 30.83
C ILE A 36 4.51 -1.37 30.64
N PRO A 37 3.67 -2.24 31.25
CA PRO A 37 3.67 -3.68 30.99
C PRO A 37 3.25 -4.02 29.55
N ARG A 38 3.76 -5.13 29.00
CA ARG A 38 3.47 -5.58 27.62
C ARG A 38 1.97 -5.71 27.35
N ASP A 39 1.22 -6.29 28.27
CA ASP A 39 -0.22 -6.51 28.11
C ASP A 39 -1.03 -5.21 28.17
N ASP A 40 -0.59 -4.23 28.95
CA ASP A 40 -1.24 -2.92 29.01
C ASP A 40 -0.94 -2.11 27.74
N MET A 41 0.30 -2.17 27.24
CA MET A 41 0.64 -1.58 25.94
C MET A 41 -0.17 -2.22 24.80
N LYS A 42 -0.38 -3.54 24.83
CA LYS A 42 -1.22 -4.24 23.86
C LYS A 42 -2.64 -3.67 23.86
N LYS A 43 -3.27 -3.57 25.04
CA LYS A 43 -4.62 -3.02 25.17
C LYS A 43 -4.71 -1.57 24.69
N LEU A 44 -3.70 -0.75 24.99
CA LEU A 44 -3.64 0.64 24.53
C LEU A 44 -3.55 0.72 23.00
N LEU A 45 -2.74 -0.12 22.37
CA LEU A 45 -2.64 -0.18 20.90
C LEU A 45 -3.93 -0.69 20.25
N GLU A 46 -4.55 -1.73 20.82
CA GLU A 46 -5.85 -2.25 20.35
C GLU A 46 -6.91 -1.15 20.43
N PHE A 47 -7.05 -0.49 21.58
CA PHE A 47 -7.99 0.63 21.77
C PHE A 47 -7.73 1.79 20.82
N ALA A 48 -6.47 2.16 20.59
CA ALA A 48 -6.11 3.27 19.71
C ALA A 48 -6.33 2.99 18.21
N THR A 49 -6.52 1.72 17.81
CA THR A 49 -6.51 1.32 16.40
C THR A 49 -7.76 0.58 15.94
N GLN A 50 -8.38 -0.25 16.79
CA GLN A 50 -9.49 -1.13 16.41
C GLN A 50 -10.87 -0.46 16.56
N ASP A 51 -11.02 0.54 17.42
CA ASP A 51 -12.30 1.23 17.66
C ASP A 51 -12.55 2.37 16.64
N SER A 52 -12.32 2.09 15.35
CA SER A 52 -12.57 3.03 14.26
C SER A 52 -14.00 2.86 13.73
N HIS A 53 -14.84 3.87 13.98
CA HIS A 53 -16.21 3.95 13.48
C HIS A 53 -16.33 5.08 12.45
N PHE A 54 -17.13 4.88 11.41
CA PHE A 54 -17.48 5.95 10.47
C PHE A 54 -18.96 5.92 10.10
N LEU A 55 -19.48 7.12 9.84
CA LEU A 55 -20.85 7.37 9.45
C LEU A 55 -20.92 7.49 7.93
N PHE A 56 -21.71 6.65 7.29
CA PHE A 56 -21.97 6.73 5.85
C PHE A 56 -23.46 6.52 5.56
N ASN A 57 -24.07 7.44 4.81
CA ASN A 57 -25.51 7.43 4.53
C ASN A 57 -26.40 7.27 5.78
N GLY A 58 -26.04 7.93 6.88
CA GLY A 58 -26.78 7.88 8.14
C GLY A 58 -26.63 6.56 8.92
N LYS A 59 -25.77 5.64 8.47
CA LYS A 59 -25.47 4.37 9.14
C LYS A 59 -24.05 4.35 9.69
N ILE A 60 -23.88 3.76 10.87
CA ILE A 60 -22.57 3.57 11.52
C ILE A 60 -22.01 2.22 11.09
N TYR A 61 -20.74 2.22 10.74
CA TYR A 61 -20.01 1.02 10.38
C TYR A 61 -18.75 0.92 11.24
N ASP A 62 -18.43 -0.32 11.60
CA ASP A 62 -17.22 -0.66 12.31
C ASP A 62 -16.19 -1.17 11.30
N GLN A 63 -14.97 -0.64 11.37
CA GLN A 63 -13.86 -1.17 10.58
C GLN A 63 -13.29 -2.40 11.27
N LYS A 64 -13.39 -3.56 10.62
CA LYS A 64 -12.96 -4.84 11.22
C LYS A 64 -11.48 -5.15 11.02
N ASP A 65 -10.90 -4.69 9.93
CA ASP A 65 -9.51 -4.93 9.58
C ASP A 65 -8.89 -3.70 8.91
N GLY A 66 -7.57 -3.65 8.84
CA GLY A 66 -6.88 -2.46 8.37
C GLY A 66 -7.06 -1.24 9.29
N VAL A 67 -6.33 -0.19 8.96
CA VAL A 67 -6.40 1.08 9.67
C VAL A 67 -7.38 2.01 8.97
N SER A 68 -8.13 2.79 9.74
CA SER A 68 -8.99 3.84 9.18
C SER A 68 -8.16 4.85 8.41
N MET A 69 -8.61 5.13 7.19
CA MET A 69 -8.05 6.23 6.41
C MET A 69 -8.28 7.54 7.17
N GLY A 70 -7.21 8.28 7.43
CA GLY A 70 -7.24 9.49 8.25
C GLY A 70 -6.85 9.27 9.72
N SER A 71 -6.62 8.03 10.16
CA SER A 71 -5.97 7.80 11.45
C SER A 71 -4.55 8.34 11.43
N PRO A 72 -4.13 9.13 12.44
CA PRO A 72 -2.76 9.61 12.55
C PRO A 72 -1.75 8.46 12.74
N LEU A 73 -2.21 7.28 13.16
CA LEU A 73 -1.38 6.09 13.33
C LEU A 73 -1.25 5.26 12.05
N ALA A 74 -2.09 5.49 11.02
CA ALA A 74 -2.12 4.66 9.83
C ALA A 74 -0.76 4.58 9.11
N PRO A 75 -0.04 5.69 8.84
CA PRO A 75 1.27 5.62 8.19
C PRO A 75 2.31 4.86 9.01
N LEU A 76 2.27 4.98 10.34
CA LEU A 76 3.21 4.29 11.23
C LEU A 76 2.97 2.78 11.24
N LEU A 77 1.70 2.37 11.36
CA LEU A 77 1.32 0.95 11.36
C LEU A 77 1.65 0.29 10.03
N ALA A 78 1.36 0.98 8.92
CA ALA A 78 1.73 0.56 7.58
C ALA A 78 3.24 0.33 7.44
N GLU A 79 4.03 1.31 7.86
CA GLU A 79 5.48 1.25 7.76
C GLU A 79 6.07 0.10 8.59
N ILE A 80 5.62 -0.09 9.83
CA ILE A 80 6.11 -1.16 10.71
C ILE A 80 5.80 -2.54 10.11
N PHE A 81 4.56 -2.73 9.64
CA PHE A 81 4.15 -3.99 9.03
C PHE A 81 4.96 -4.29 7.76
N LEU A 82 5.08 -3.31 6.86
CA LEU A 82 5.82 -3.48 5.61
C LEU A 82 7.31 -3.69 5.85
N GLN A 83 7.94 -3.00 6.81
CA GLN A 83 9.34 -3.25 7.15
C GLN A 83 9.59 -4.66 7.67
N ASP A 84 8.67 -5.19 8.48
CA ASP A 84 8.78 -6.56 8.98
C ASP A 84 8.60 -7.59 7.86
N PHE A 85 7.60 -7.39 6.99
CA PHE A 85 7.41 -8.17 5.76
C PHE A 85 8.68 -8.15 4.88
N GLU A 86 9.23 -6.96 4.65
CA GLU A 86 10.43 -6.77 3.83
C GLU A 86 11.65 -7.51 4.42
N LYS A 87 11.87 -7.41 5.73
CA LYS A 87 12.95 -8.12 6.43
C LYS A 87 12.82 -9.64 6.29
N LYS A 88 11.61 -10.17 6.40
CA LYS A 88 11.33 -11.61 6.29
C LYS A 88 11.53 -12.15 4.87
N HIS A 89 11.12 -11.38 3.86
CA HIS A 89 10.98 -11.92 2.50
C HIS A 89 12.00 -11.40 1.49
N LEU A 90 12.44 -10.13 1.54
CA LEU A 90 13.24 -9.53 0.46
C LEU A 90 14.59 -10.21 0.24
N SER A 91 15.20 -10.78 1.29
CA SER A 91 16.45 -11.53 1.16
C SER A 91 16.32 -12.69 0.16
N SER A 92 15.20 -13.41 0.19
CA SER A 92 14.93 -14.51 -0.76
C SER A 92 14.68 -14.01 -2.19
N PHE A 93 14.15 -12.79 -2.34
CA PHE A 93 13.88 -12.22 -3.66
C PHE A 93 15.12 -11.67 -4.36
N LYS A 94 16.21 -11.39 -3.62
CA LYS A 94 17.49 -11.06 -4.24
C LYS A 94 18.00 -12.20 -5.11
N GLU A 95 17.84 -13.44 -4.65
CA GLU A 95 18.21 -14.64 -5.40
C GLU A 95 17.31 -14.88 -6.62
N LYS A 96 16.08 -14.33 -6.59
CA LYS A 96 15.09 -14.41 -7.68
C LYS A 96 15.20 -13.27 -8.69
N GLY A 97 16.27 -12.46 -8.62
CA GLY A 97 16.58 -11.43 -9.60
C GLY A 97 16.09 -10.02 -9.24
N ILE A 98 15.70 -9.76 -7.99
CA ILE A 98 15.62 -8.37 -7.49
C ILE A 98 17.03 -7.86 -7.21
N VAL A 99 17.53 -6.98 -8.07
CA VAL A 99 18.87 -6.38 -7.97
C VAL A 99 18.89 -5.26 -6.93
N TYR A 100 17.82 -4.45 -6.88
CA TYR A 100 17.70 -3.33 -5.97
C TYR A 100 16.25 -3.12 -5.55
N TRP A 101 16.02 -2.87 -4.26
CA TRP A 101 14.71 -2.58 -3.69
C TRP A 101 14.80 -1.36 -2.77
N LYS A 102 13.97 -0.36 -3.02
CA LYS A 102 13.66 0.71 -2.08
C LYS A 102 12.17 0.99 -2.07
N ARG A 103 11.65 1.34 -0.90
CA ARG A 103 10.26 1.73 -0.69
C ARG A 103 10.23 3.09 0.01
N TYR A 104 9.29 3.93 -0.39
CA TYR A 104 8.91 5.16 0.30
C TYR A 104 7.40 5.10 0.58
N VAL A 105 7.05 4.79 1.83
CA VAL A 105 5.65 4.55 2.25
C VAL A 105 5.04 3.43 1.38
N ASP A 106 4.21 3.77 0.40
CA ASP A 106 3.50 2.79 -0.45
C ASP A 106 4.20 2.56 -1.79
N ASP A 107 5.02 3.53 -2.24
CA ASP A 107 5.67 3.49 -3.54
C ASP A 107 6.98 2.71 -3.47
N THR A 108 7.22 1.84 -4.46
CA THR A 108 8.49 1.11 -4.55
C THR A 108 9.29 1.48 -5.80
N PHE A 109 10.61 1.44 -5.65
CA PHE A 109 11.57 1.57 -6.73
C PHE A 109 12.38 0.29 -6.79
N VAL A 110 12.18 -0.48 -7.86
CA VAL A 110 12.79 -1.81 -8.01
C VAL A 110 13.53 -1.96 -9.33
N LEU A 111 14.74 -2.50 -9.23
CA LEU A 111 15.53 -2.96 -10.37
C LEU A 111 15.49 -4.48 -10.40
N LEU A 112 15.02 -5.02 -11.52
CA LEU A 112 14.98 -6.46 -11.79
C LEU A 112 16.05 -6.84 -12.81
N ASP A 113 16.55 -8.07 -12.71
CA ASP A 113 17.31 -8.69 -13.81
C ASP A 113 16.45 -8.67 -15.09
N PRO A 114 16.99 -8.27 -16.26
CA PRO A 114 16.26 -8.25 -17.52
C PRO A 114 15.57 -9.56 -17.90
N LYS A 115 16.02 -10.70 -17.37
CA LYS A 115 15.44 -12.03 -17.64
C LYS A 115 14.21 -12.34 -16.79
N VAL A 116 13.92 -11.54 -15.77
CA VAL A 116 12.86 -11.78 -14.79
C VAL A 116 11.63 -10.96 -15.13
N SER A 117 10.48 -11.63 -15.17
CA SER A 117 9.18 -11.01 -15.36
C SER A 117 8.75 -10.26 -14.10
N ALA A 118 8.45 -8.96 -14.25
CA ALA A 118 7.90 -8.13 -13.18
C ALA A 118 6.60 -8.70 -12.61
N LYS A 119 5.71 -9.20 -13.49
CA LYS A 119 4.42 -9.78 -13.10
C LYS A 119 4.58 -11.03 -12.25
N ASP A 120 5.59 -11.85 -12.55
CA ASP A 120 5.85 -13.08 -11.79
C ASP A 120 6.35 -12.74 -10.39
N ILE A 121 7.21 -11.72 -10.26
CA ILE A 121 7.65 -11.20 -8.96
C ILE A 121 6.47 -10.62 -8.16
N ALA A 122 5.60 -9.82 -8.79
CA ALA A 122 4.39 -9.30 -8.13
C ALA A 122 3.48 -10.43 -7.62
N ALA A 123 3.28 -11.47 -8.44
CA ALA A 123 2.48 -12.63 -8.06
C ALA A 123 3.10 -13.38 -6.87
N GLN A 124 4.41 -13.58 -6.87
CA GLN A 124 5.11 -14.22 -5.76
C GLN A 124 5.10 -13.38 -4.48
N LEU A 125 5.28 -12.05 -4.58
CA LEU A 125 5.17 -11.14 -3.44
C LEU A 125 3.76 -11.22 -2.81
N SER A 126 2.73 -11.27 -3.65
CA SER A 126 1.33 -11.39 -3.20
C SER A 126 1.02 -12.76 -2.56
N GLN A 127 1.85 -13.77 -2.79
CA GLN A 127 1.71 -15.09 -2.14
C GLN A 127 2.39 -15.14 -0.77
N CYS A 128 3.28 -14.19 -0.45
CA CYS A 128 4.00 -14.19 0.82
C CYS A 128 3.10 -13.84 2.00
N HIS A 129 2.02 -13.09 1.79
CA HIS A 129 1.10 -12.70 2.86
C HIS A 129 -0.35 -12.54 2.35
N PRO A 130 -1.37 -13.12 3.01
CA PRO A 130 -2.76 -13.09 2.52
C PRO A 130 -3.34 -11.69 2.39
N SER A 131 -2.94 -10.75 3.26
CA SER A 131 -3.44 -9.37 3.23
C SER A 131 -2.73 -8.47 2.21
N LEU A 132 -1.60 -8.91 1.63
CA LEU A 132 -0.84 -8.08 0.69
C LEU A 132 -1.07 -8.54 -0.75
N LYS A 133 -1.52 -7.61 -1.59
CA LYS A 133 -1.64 -7.81 -3.04
C LYS A 133 -0.83 -6.74 -3.75
N PHE A 134 0.04 -7.17 -4.65
CA PHE A 134 0.93 -6.30 -5.40
C PHE A 134 0.50 -6.19 -6.86
N THR A 135 0.52 -4.96 -7.37
CA THR A 135 0.49 -4.66 -8.80
C THR A 135 1.87 -4.21 -9.26
N CYS A 136 2.14 -4.25 -10.56
CA CYS A 136 3.41 -3.76 -11.10
C CYS A 136 3.20 -2.80 -12.27
N GLU A 137 3.99 -1.72 -12.28
CA GLU A 137 4.11 -0.78 -13.37
C GLU A 137 5.54 -0.79 -13.91
N GLU A 138 5.70 -1.24 -15.15
CA GLU A 138 7.00 -1.24 -15.82
C GLU A 138 7.25 0.12 -16.48
N LYS A 139 8.34 0.77 -16.08
CA LYS A 139 8.79 2.02 -16.70
C LYS A 139 10.02 1.73 -17.55
N TYR A 140 9.82 1.76 -18.87
CA TYR A 140 10.90 1.72 -19.84
C TYR A 140 11.37 3.15 -20.09
N THR A 141 12.53 3.53 -19.56
CA THR A 141 13.21 4.71 -20.07
C THR A 141 13.95 4.28 -21.33
N THR A 142 13.47 4.69 -22.51
CA THR A 142 14.32 4.75 -23.68
C THR A 142 15.40 5.79 -23.37
N ILE A 143 16.58 5.32 -22.98
CA ILE A 143 17.73 6.21 -22.86
C ILE A 143 18.09 6.56 -24.31
N ASN A 144 17.57 7.67 -24.81
CA ASN A 144 18.04 8.21 -26.07
C ASN A 144 19.55 8.40 -25.93
N LYS A 145 20.33 7.61 -26.66
CA LYS A 145 21.79 7.71 -26.74
C LYS A 145 22.24 8.98 -27.49
N ASP A 146 21.41 10.03 -27.53
CA ASP A 146 21.63 11.23 -28.33
C ASP A 146 22.26 12.38 -27.53
N LEU A 147 22.91 12.09 -26.40
CA LEU A 147 23.72 13.08 -25.68
C LEU A 147 25.16 13.22 -26.23
N SER A 148 25.45 12.64 -27.39
CA SER A 148 26.64 13.00 -28.17
C SER A 148 26.23 13.71 -29.46
N LYS A 149 25.82 14.98 -29.37
CA LYS A 149 26.12 16.04 -30.35
C LYS A 149 25.51 17.40 -29.94
N GLU A 150 26.42 18.32 -29.64
CA GLU A 150 26.39 19.75 -30.00
C GLU A 150 25.26 20.65 -29.47
N GLY A 151 25.64 21.48 -28.50
CA GLY A 151 25.69 22.94 -28.65
C GLY A 151 24.60 23.68 -29.45
N SER A 152 23.96 24.61 -28.75
CA SER A 152 23.41 25.88 -29.25
C SER A 152 22.27 25.85 -30.27
N SER A 153 21.03 25.94 -29.78
CA SER A 153 20.11 27.05 -30.09
C SER A 153 18.76 26.89 -29.38
N GLN A 154 18.34 27.92 -28.66
CA GLN A 154 17.00 28.05 -28.08
C GLN A 154 15.93 27.97 -29.18
N LYS A 155 14.88 27.16 -29.00
CA LYS A 155 13.57 27.40 -29.63
C LYS A 155 12.41 26.76 -28.85
N LYS A 156 11.73 27.64 -28.10
CA LYS A 156 10.29 27.78 -27.86
C LYS A 156 9.43 26.55 -27.54
N PHE A 157 8.89 26.59 -26.31
CA PHE A 157 7.57 26.08 -25.92
C PHE A 157 6.51 26.30 -27.02
N SER A 158 5.79 25.24 -27.42
CA SER A 158 4.47 25.36 -28.02
C SER A 158 3.66 24.08 -27.83
N HIS A 159 2.53 24.20 -27.13
CA HIS A 159 1.43 23.25 -27.14
C HIS A 159 0.78 23.19 -28.54
N LYS A 160 0.57 21.98 -29.09
CA LYS A 160 -0.75 21.48 -29.56
C LYS A 160 -0.70 20.09 -30.19
N ASN A 161 -1.46 19.18 -29.55
CA ASN A 161 -2.43 18.21 -30.06
C ASN A 161 -2.14 17.29 -31.25
N GLN A 162 -2.25 15.98 -30.97
CA GLN A 162 -3.07 14.99 -31.69
C GLN A 162 -3.00 13.69 -30.86
N TYR A 163 -4.07 13.07 -30.34
CA TYR A 163 -5.39 12.78 -30.90
C TYR A 163 -6.47 12.71 -29.79
N ILE A 164 -7.51 13.54 -29.93
CA ILE A 164 -8.88 13.21 -29.52
C ILE A 164 -9.63 12.97 -30.83
N ALA A 165 -9.94 11.72 -31.13
CA ALA A 165 -10.93 11.33 -32.13
C ALA A 165 -11.41 9.93 -31.75
N ASP A 166 -12.36 9.88 -30.81
CA ASP A 166 -13.54 9.00 -30.88
C ASP A 166 -14.39 9.21 -29.63
N LYS A 167 -15.09 10.36 -29.63
CA LYS A 167 -16.30 10.58 -28.84
C LYS A 167 -17.46 10.72 -29.82
N LYS A 168 -18.18 9.63 -30.07
CA LYS A 168 -19.60 9.67 -30.49
C LYS A 168 -20.38 8.67 -29.66
N ILE A 169 -21.00 9.23 -28.61
CA ILE A 169 -22.38 8.98 -28.19
C ILE A 169 -22.84 7.51 -28.22
N SER A 170 -22.75 6.84 -27.07
CA SER A 170 -23.82 5.98 -26.59
C SER A 170 -24.26 6.48 -25.23
N THR A 171 -25.34 7.23 -25.22
CA THR A 171 -26.20 7.42 -24.06
C THR A 171 -26.68 6.06 -23.58
N GLU A 172 -26.16 5.59 -22.44
CA GLU A 172 -26.86 4.66 -21.56
C GLU A 172 -26.27 4.81 -20.16
N GLU A 173 -27.11 5.29 -19.24
CA GLU A 173 -26.85 5.27 -17.81
C GLU A 173 -26.56 3.84 -17.34
N LYS A 174 -25.32 3.58 -16.93
CA LYS A 174 -25.04 2.52 -15.96
C LYS A 174 -24.31 3.14 -14.78
N LYS A 175 -25.04 3.25 -13.67
CA LYS A 175 -24.49 3.45 -12.32
C LYS A 175 -23.47 2.35 -12.04
N SER A 176 -22.21 2.56 -12.40
CA SER A 176 -21.11 1.77 -11.86
C SER A 176 -20.56 2.54 -10.68
N THR A 177 -20.90 2.09 -9.48
CA THR A 177 -20.13 2.42 -8.28
C THR A 177 -18.64 2.21 -8.58
N PRO A 178 -17.76 3.18 -8.30
CA PRO A 178 -16.34 3.03 -8.59
C PRO A 178 -15.81 1.80 -7.83
N ARG A 179 -15.00 0.95 -8.47
CA ARG A 179 -14.41 -0.26 -7.87
C ARG A 179 -13.68 -0.01 -6.54
N ILE A 180 -13.25 1.23 -6.28
CA ILE A 180 -12.65 1.69 -5.01
C ILE A 180 -13.66 1.64 -3.86
N ALA A 181 -14.95 1.86 -4.13
CA ALA A 181 -16.00 1.77 -3.10
C ALA A 181 -16.25 0.33 -2.65
N LEU A 182 -16.04 -0.66 -3.53
CA LEU A 182 -16.29 -2.06 -3.23
C LEU A 182 -15.22 -2.65 -2.30
N SER A 183 -13.93 -2.33 -2.48
CA SER A 183 -12.89 -2.79 -1.54
C SER A 183 -12.98 -2.10 -0.17
N PHE A 184 -13.55 -0.90 -0.11
CA PHE A 184 -13.83 -0.25 1.16
C PHE A 184 -14.93 -1.00 1.92
N LEU A 185 -16.03 -1.39 1.26
CA LEU A 185 -17.16 -2.08 1.89
C LEU A 185 -16.84 -3.47 2.46
N ASP A 186 -15.89 -4.21 1.87
CA ASP A 186 -15.55 -5.57 2.33
C ASP A 186 -14.91 -5.62 3.73
N VAL A 187 -14.39 -4.48 4.20
CA VAL A 187 -13.70 -4.35 5.50
C VAL A 187 -14.63 -3.78 6.58
N LEU A 188 -15.87 -3.47 6.21
CA LEU A 188 -16.80 -2.69 7.02
C LEU A 188 -18.02 -3.50 7.36
N VAL A 189 -18.44 -3.43 8.62
CA VAL A 189 -19.66 -4.09 9.07
C VAL A 189 -20.63 -3.09 9.64
N GLU A 190 -21.84 -3.10 9.08
CA GLU A 190 -22.93 -2.26 9.56
C GLU A 190 -23.26 -2.63 11.01
N ARG A 191 -23.18 -1.63 11.90
CA ARG A 191 -23.45 -1.81 13.31
C ARG A 191 -24.96 -1.93 13.52
N GLN A 192 -25.42 -3.06 14.05
CA GLN A 192 -26.82 -3.26 14.40
C GLN A 192 -27.21 -2.37 15.60
N PRO A 193 -28.41 -1.78 15.62
CA PRO A 193 -28.85 -0.94 16.72
C PRO A 193 -29.00 -1.78 18.00
N GLY A 194 -28.04 -1.68 18.94
CA GLY A 194 -28.13 -2.38 20.22
C GLY A 194 -26.84 -2.52 21.05
N HIS A 195 -25.65 -2.21 20.52
CA HIS A 195 -24.42 -2.26 21.30
C HIS A 195 -23.98 -0.84 21.72
N ARG A 196 -24.12 -0.54 23.02
CA ARG A 196 -23.64 0.71 23.64
C ARG A 196 -22.10 0.78 23.60
N LEU A 197 -21.63 2.03 23.60
CA LEU A 197 -20.24 2.42 23.87
C LEU A 197 -19.76 1.90 25.22
#